data_AF-A0A7S1Y4E8-F1
#
_entry.id   AF-A0A7S1Y4E8-F1
#
_cell.length_a   1.000
_cell.length_b   1.000
_cell.length_c   1.000
_cell.angle_alpha   90.00
_cell.angle_beta   90.00
_cell.angle_gamma   90.00
#
_symmetry.space_group_name_H-M   'P 1'
#
loop_
_entity.id
_entity.type
_entity.pdbx_description
1 polymer ?
#
loop_
_entity_poly.entity_id
_entity_poly.type
_entity_poly.pdbx_seq_one_letter_code
_entity_poly.pdbx_strand_id
1 'polypeptide(L)'
;TEPELRDSIALRMGHGVREFESNKTRAWFVTTGYLVRILANHPERFDNVSHLIIDEVHERSVDTDLLCLLCRRLLAERNSRIRLVLMSATMAADMYASYFGVPEQPLISVGARRF
;
A
#
# COMPACT_ATOMS: atom_id res chain seq x y z
N THR A 1 -24.22 1.47 5.43
CA THR A 1 -22.80 1.63 5.78
C THR A 1 -22.60 1.00 7.13
N GLU A 2 -21.80 -0.06 7.22
CA GLU A 2 -21.67 -0.89 8.44
C GLU A 2 -21.03 -0.09 9.59
N PRO A 3 -21.74 0.11 10.73
CA PRO A 3 -21.28 0.94 11.84
C PRO A 3 -19.98 0.47 12.48
N GLU A 4 -19.70 -0.83 12.42
CA GLU A 4 -18.59 -1.48 13.13
C GLU A 4 -17.21 -1.15 12.54
N LEU A 5 -17.13 -0.80 11.26
CA LEU A 5 -15.87 -0.47 10.60
C LEU A 5 -15.35 0.92 10.97
N ARG A 6 -16.23 1.82 11.44
CA ARG A 6 -15.97 3.26 11.55
C ARG A 6 -14.85 3.62 12.53
N ASP A 7 -14.67 2.83 13.59
CA ASP A 7 -13.63 3.08 14.61
C ASP A 7 -12.30 2.37 14.30
N SER A 8 -12.30 1.45 13.34
CA SER A 8 -11.15 0.61 13.00
C SER A 8 -10.36 1.11 11.79
N ILE A 9 -10.89 2.08 11.07
CA ILE A 9 -10.31 2.62 9.85
C ILE A 9 -10.02 4.10 10.06
N ALA A 10 -8.77 4.50 9.84
CA ALA A 10 -8.36 5.89 9.90
C ALA A 10 -7.87 6.40 8.54
N LEU A 11 -7.85 7.71 8.38
CA LEU A 11 -7.35 8.39 7.19
C LEU A 11 -6.14 9.25 7.55
N ARG A 12 -5.06 9.16 6.76
CA ARG A 12 -3.91 10.07 6.87
C ARG A 12 -3.52 10.62 5.52
N MET A 13 -3.49 11.94 5.38
CA MET A 13 -3.10 12.58 4.13
C MET A 13 -1.89 13.49 4.32
N GLY A 14 -1.38 14.04 3.21
CA GLY A 14 -0.44 15.15 3.23
C GLY A 14 -0.99 16.33 4.06
N HIS A 15 -0.10 17.27 4.41
CA HIS A 15 -0.44 18.47 5.21
C HIS A 15 -0.97 18.20 6.63
N GLY A 16 -0.82 16.97 7.15
CA GLY A 16 -1.10 16.66 8.56
C GLY A 16 -2.54 16.26 8.86
N VAL A 17 -3.37 16.05 7.85
CA VAL A 17 -4.75 15.54 8.01
C VAL A 17 -4.71 14.15 8.64
N ARG A 18 -5.42 13.99 9.75
CA ARG A 18 -5.63 12.72 10.46
C ARG A 18 -7.08 12.65 10.93
N GLU A 19 -7.82 11.67 10.43
CA GLU A 19 -9.22 11.48 10.79
C GLU A 19 -9.44 10.07 11.33
N PHE A 20 -10.33 9.96 12.33
CA PHE A 20 -10.79 8.70 12.93
C PHE A 20 -9.69 7.81 13.53
N GLU A 21 -8.51 8.37 13.76
CA GLU A 21 -7.40 7.65 14.37
C GLU A 21 -7.61 7.48 15.88
N SER A 22 -7.62 6.21 16.31
CA SER A 22 -7.79 5.81 17.70
C SER A 22 -6.91 4.60 18.03
N ASN A 23 -6.91 4.17 19.30
CA ASN A 23 -6.28 2.92 19.71
C ASN A 23 -6.94 1.67 19.13
N LYS A 24 -8.13 1.80 18.54
CA LYS A 24 -8.84 0.71 17.84
C LYS A 24 -8.54 0.67 16.35
N THR A 25 -7.80 1.63 15.80
CA THR A 25 -7.46 1.67 14.38
C THR A 25 -6.62 0.45 13.99
N ARG A 26 -7.05 -0.25 12.95
CA ARG A 26 -6.42 -1.45 12.39
C ARG A 26 -6.00 -1.27 10.94
N ALA A 27 -6.54 -0.27 10.25
CA ALA A 27 -6.19 0.06 8.87
C ALA A 27 -6.11 1.57 8.69
N TRP A 28 -5.16 2.02 7.86
CA TRP A 28 -5.04 3.40 7.44
C TRP A 28 -5.23 3.49 5.94
N PHE A 29 -6.17 4.33 5.49
CA PHE A 29 -6.15 4.86 4.14
C PHE A 29 -5.21 6.06 4.12
N VAL A 30 -4.32 6.07 3.14
CA VAL A 30 -3.32 7.13 3.02
C VAL A 30 -3.16 7.59 1.58
N THR A 31 -2.79 8.85 1.40
CA THR A 31 -2.38 9.32 0.07
C THR A 31 -0.96 8.85 -0.25
N THR A 32 -0.67 8.65 -1.53
CA THR A 32 0.65 8.24 -2.02
C THR A 32 1.77 9.15 -1.50
N GLY A 33 1.58 10.48 -1.58
CA GLY A 33 2.56 11.44 -1.09
C GLY A 33 2.82 11.36 0.42
N TYR A 34 1.80 11.07 1.24
CA TYR A 34 2.00 10.82 2.66
C TYR A 34 2.88 9.58 2.88
N LEU A 35 2.57 8.50 2.17
CA LEU A 35 3.26 7.24 2.31
C LEU A 35 4.74 7.33 1.89
N VAL A 36 5.02 7.98 0.75
CA VAL A 36 6.38 8.28 0.28
C VAL A 36 7.17 9.04 1.35
N ARG A 37 6.59 10.10 1.93
CA ARG A 37 7.24 10.90 2.97
C ARG A 37 7.57 10.09 4.22
N ILE A 38 6.65 9.24 4.66
CA ILE A 38 6.86 8.43 5.87
C ILE A 38 7.86 7.30 5.62
N LEU A 39 7.81 6.61 4.47
CA LEU A 39 8.79 5.58 4.13
C LEU A 39 10.21 6.13 4.01
N ALA A 40 10.37 7.32 3.44
CA ALA A 40 11.68 7.93 3.25
C ALA A 40 12.33 8.44 4.55
N ASN A 41 11.52 8.96 5.49
CA ASN A 41 12.03 9.66 6.67
C ASN A 41 11.84 8.88 7.98
N HIS A 42 10.86 7.98 8.04
CA HIS A 42 10.43 7.27 9.25
C HIS A 42 10.08 5.79 8.97
N PRO A 43 10.98 4.99 8.35
CA PRO A 43 10.72 3.60 8.02
C PRO A 43 10.43 2.71 9.25
N GLU A 44 10.89 3.09 10.44
CA GLU A 44 10.60 2.41 11.71
C GLU A 44 9.11 2.37 12.06
N ARG A 45 8.29 3.28 11.51
CA ARG A 45 6.85 3.27 11.73
C ARG A 45 6.16 2.03 11.17
N PHE A 46 6.81 1.34 10.23
CA PHE A 46 6.30 0.13 9.63
C PHE A 46 6.65 -1.14 10.41
N ASP A 47 7.37 -1.05 11.53
CA ASP A 47 7.79 -2.21 12.33
C ASP A 47 6.60 -2.99 12.93
N ASN A 48 5.46 -2.30 13.12
CA ASN A 48 4.20 -2.87 13.60
C ASN A 48 3.13 -3.00 12.49
N VAL A 49 3.51 -2.77 11.24
CA VAL A 49 2.61 -2.91 10.08
C VAL A 49 2.80 -4.30 9.49
N SER A 50 1.72 -5.04 9.32
CA SER A 50 1.78 -6.39 8.75
C SER A 50 1.65 -6.40 7.23
N HIS A 51 0.93 -5.43 6.67
CA HIS A 51 0.60 -5.36 5.25
C HIS A 51 0.67 -3.93 4.74
N LEU A 52 1.23 -3.77 3.55
CA LEU A 52 1.15 -2.54 2.77
C LEU A 52 0.38 -2.85 1.49
N ILE A 53 -0.64 -2.05 1.20
CA ILE A 53 -1.47 -2.21 0.00
C ILE A 53 -1.31 -0.93 -0.82
N ILE A 54 -0.88 -1.08 -2.08
CA ILE A 54 -0.79 0.04 -3.03
C ILE A 54 -1.88 -0.17 -4.06
N ASP A 55 -2.85 0.75 -4.06
CA ASP A 55 -3.97 0.75 -5.01
C ASP A 55 -3.63 1.55 -6.27
N GLU A 56 -4.33 1.25 -7.36
CA GLU A 56 -4.24 1.91 -8.66
C GLU A 56 -2.81 2.07 -9.21
N VAL A 57 -1.97 1.04 -9.05
CA VAL A 57 -0.59 1.10 -9.54
C VAL A 57 -0.49 1.32 -11.06
N HIS A 58 -1.58 1.04 -11.79
CA HIS A 58 -1.68 1.18 -13.23
C HIS A 58 -1.56 2.61 -13.77
N GLU A 59 -1.73 3.65 -12.95
CA GLU A 59 -1.64 5.05 -13.40
C GLU A 59 -0.19 5.49 -13.71
N ARG A 60 0.82 4.67 -13.35
CA ARG A 60 2.26 4.90 -13.61
C ARG A 60 2.71 6.35 -13.36
N SER A 61 2.25 6.93 -12.27
CA SER A 61 2.71 8.24 -11.81
C SER A 61 4.13 8.16 -11.25
N VAL A 62 4.86 9.27 -11.29
CA VAL A 62 6.20 9.38 -10.66
C VAL A 62 6.14 9.02 -9.17
N ASP A 63 5.07 9.39 -8.49
CA ASP A 63 4.87 9.11 -7.06
C ASP A 63 4.69 7.61 -6.80
N THR A 64 3.93 6.92 -7.66
CA THR A 64 3.73 5.46 -7.55
C THR A 64 5.03 4.70 -7.83
N ASP A 65 5.83 5.13 -8.80
CA ASP A 65 7.14 4.51 -9.10
C ASP A 65 8.13 4.73 -7.95
N LEU A 66 8.20 5.95 -7.40
CA LEU A 66 9.01 6.25 -6.23
C LEU A 66 8.54 5.43 -5.01
N LEU A 67 7.24 5.28 -4.83
CA LEU A 67 6.68 4.45 -3.77
C LEU A 67 7.11 2.99 -3.93
N CYS A 68 7.07 2.43 -5.14
CA CYS A 68 7.53 1.06 -5.41
C CYS A 68 9.01 0.88 -5.05
N LEU A 69 9.85 1.87 -5.38
CA LEU A 69 11.27 1.88 -5.01
C LEU A 69 11.47 1.86 -3.49
N LEU A 70 10.77 2.72 -2.77
CA LEU A 70 10.85 2.78 -1.31
C LEU A 70 10.33 1.48 -0.67
N CYS A 71 9.26 0.90 -1.20
CA CYS A 71 8.72 -0.38 -0.72
C CYS A 71 9.70 -1.52 -0.96
N ARG A 72 10.35 -1.59 -2.13
CA ARG A 72 11.35 -2.60 -2.42
C ARG A 72 12.54 -2.52 -1.46
N ARG A 73 12.99 -1.30 -1.13
CA ARG A 73 14.02 -1.06 -0.12
C ARG A 73 13.57 -1.50 1.27
N LEU A 74 12.36 -1.13 1.68
CA LEU A 74 11.78 -1.54 2.96
C LEU A 74 11.73 -3.07 3.07
N LEU A 75 11.24 -3.77 2.04
CA LEU A 75 11.17 -5.22 2.02
C LEU A 75 12.55 -5.87 2.09
N ALA A 76 13.56 -5.32 1.41
CA ALA A 76 14.93 -5.83 1.51
C ALA A 76 15.50 -5.70 2.95
N GLU A 77 15.20 -4.60 3.64
CA GLU A 77 15.67 -4.33 5.01
C GLU A 77 14.84 -5.04 6.10
N ARG A 78 13.55 -5.32 5.85
CA ARG A 78 12.55 -5.79 6.85
C ARG A 78 11.93 -7.15 6.52
N ASN A 79 12.52 -7.90 5.58
CA ASN A 79 11.98 -9.01 4.77
C ASN A 79 11.13 -10.11 5.46
N SER A 80 11.08 -10.16 6.80
CA SER A 80 10.30 -11.18 7.54
C SER A 80 8.96 -10.69 8.13
N ARG A 81 8.63 -9.39 8.11
CA ARG A 81 7.45 -8.87 8.85
C ARG A 81 6.32 -8.29 8.01
N ILE A 82 6.63 -7.73 6.83
CA ILE A 82 5.66 -6.94 6.05
C ILE A 82 5.38 -7.64 4.73
N ARG A 83 4.09 -7.78 4.38
CA ARG A 83 3.65 -8.22 3.06
C ARG A 83 3.21 -7.04 2.21
N LEU A 84 3.65 -7.00 0.95
CA LEU A 84 3.24 -5.99 -0.02
C LEU A 84 2.16 -6.57 -0.95
N VAL A 85 1.07 -5.84 -1.13
CA VAL A 85 -0.01 -6.15 -2.08
C VAL A 85 -0.12 -4.99 -3.06
N LEU A 86 -0.13 -5.30 -4.36
CA LEU A 86 -0.32 -4.34 -5.44
C LEU A 86 -1.69 -4.59 -6.07
N MET A 87 -2.50 -3.55 -6.17
CA MET A 87 -3.83 -3.61 -6.78
C MET A 87 -3.85 -2.73 -8.04
N SER A 88 -4.40 -3.29 -9.11
CA SER A 88 -4.40 -2.69 -10.45
C SER A 88 -5.67 -3.08 -11.20
N ALA A 89 -6.24 -2.13 -11.94
CA ALA A 89 -7.31 -2.40 -12.90
C ALA A 89 -6.82 -3.06 -14.20
N THR A 90 -5.51 -2.98 -14.52
CA THR A 90 -4.93 -3.47 -15.78
C THR A 90 -3.86 -4.55 -15.56
N MET A 91 -3.59 -5.32 -16.62
CA MET A 91 -2.68 -6.48 -16.61
C MET A 91 -1.18 -6.13 -16.65
N ALA A 92 -0.72 -5.05 -16.00
CA ALA A 92 0.71 -4.76 -15.86
C ALA A 92 1.41 -5.64 -14.78
N ALA A 93 0.82 -6.79 -14.43
CA ALA A 93 1.28 -7.67 -13.37
C ALA A 93 2.72 -8.16 -13.60
N ASP A 94 3.06 -8.52 -14.84
CA ASP A 94 4.37 -9.06 -15.21
C ASP A 94 5.50 -8.06 -14.95
N MET A 95 5.24 -6.76 -15.20
CA MET A 95 6.19 -5.69 -14.92
C MET A 95 6.50 -5.59 -13.43
N TYR A 96 5.46 -5.58 -12.59
CA TYR A 96 5.64 -5.52 -11.14
C TYR A 96 6.23 -6.81 -10.58
N ALA A 97 5.83 -7.97 -11.11
CA ALA A 97 6.38 -9.25 -10.72
C ALA A 97 7.90 -9.30 -10.96
N SER A 98 8.32 -8.89 -12.17
CA SER A 98 9.73 -8.75 -12.54
C SER A 98 10.47 -7.74 -11.65
N TYR A 99 9.86 -6.57 -11.39
CA TYR A 99 10.47 -5.52 -10.58
C TYR A 99 10.73 -5.95 -9.12
N PHE A 100 9.77 -6.65 -8.51
CA PHE A 100 9.88 -7.15 -7.13
C PHE A 100 10.54 -8.54 -7.04
N GLY A 101 10.86 -9.17 -8.17
CA GLY A 101 11.51 -10.49 -8.23
C GLY A 101 10.62 -11.62 -7.69
N VAL A 102 9.30 -11.50 -7.85
CA VAL A 102 8.34 -12.54 -7.46
C VAL A 102 8.01 -13.43 -8.67
N PRO A 103 7.73 -14.73 -8.45
CA PRO A 103 7.26 -15.60 -9.55
C PRO A 103 5.98 -15.03 -10.17
N GLU A 104 5.63 -15.41 -11.40
CA GLU A 104 4.41 -14.92 -12.08
C GLU A 104 3.10 -15.38 -11.39
N GLN A 105 3.16 -16.34 -10.46
CA GLN A 105 1.99 -17.01 -9.87
C GLN A 105 1.43 -16.51 -8.51
N PRO A 106 1.66 -15.28 -8.01
CA PRO A 106 0.81 -14.65 -6.99
C PRO A 106 -0.16 -13.62 -7.61
N LEU A 107 -0.52 -13.76 -8.90
CA LEU A 107 -1.52 -12.91 -9.55
C LEU A 107 -2.93 -13.42 -9.23
N ILE A 108 -3.70 -12.59 -8.52
CA ILE A 108 -5.15 -12.80 -8.33
C ILE A 108 -5.88 -11.94 -9.35
N SER A 109 -6.54 -12.59 -10.31
CA SER A 109 -7.43 -11.90 -11.26
C SER A 109 -8.85 -11.91 -10.73
N VAL A 110 -9.42 -10.73 -10.52
CA VAL A 110 -10.82 -10.54 -10.14
C VAL A 110 -11.58 -10.07 -11.38
N GLY A 111 -12.59 -10.84 -11.81
CA GLY A 111 -13.36 -10.53 -13.00
C GLY A 111 -14.11 -9.20 -12.89
N ALA A 112 -14.30 -8.51 -14.03
CA ALA A 112 -15.08 -7.29 -14.07
C ALA A 112 -16.58 -7.61 -13.98
N ARG A 113 -17.29 -7.01 -13.00
CA ARG A 113 -18.75 -6.98 -12.96
C ARG A 113 -19.23 -5.63 -13.44
N ARG A 114 -19.73 -5.57 -14.68
CA ARG A 114 -20.41 -4.38 -15.24
C ARG A 114 -21.91 -4.67 -15.28
N PHE A 115 -22.72 -3.72 -14.81
CA PHE A 115 -24.18 -3.76 -14.88
C PHE A 115 -24.68 -3.21 -16.20
#